data_AF-A0A846BNN4-F1
#
_entry.id   AF-A0A846BNN4-F1
#
_cell.length_a   1.000
_cell.length_b   1.000
_cell.length_c   1.000
_cell.angle_alpha   90.00
_cell.angle_beta   90.00
_cell.angle_gamma   90.00
#
_symmetry.space_group_name_H-M   'P 1'
#
loop_
_entity.id
_entity.type
_entity.pdbx_description
1 polymer ?
#
loop_
_entity_poly.entity_id
_entity_poly.type
_entity_poly.pdbx_seq_one_letter_code
_entity_poly.pdbx_strand_id
1 'polypeptide(L)'
;MFDYIRKAISDLSIVIAALLLAIIFFVIFNYSSNRVIWQSCKPATVNYNSSYNYCFSVIEGGFKLTLYPYQLSRIYYLFIGLKETTPNYGHSKTYSFTYEGDKIEDYIKKSQVTWDNNGLTFVESSGHSLFFPKELFLGVR
;
A
#
# COMPACT_ATOMS: atom_id res chain seq x y z
N MET A 1 14.80 33.59 -42.41
CA MET A 1 13.75 32.54 -42.39
C MET A 1 14.28 31.22 -41.80
N PHE A 2 15.44 30.72 -42.26
CA PHE A 2 16.04 29.48 -41.73
C PHE A 2 16.41 29.52 -40.24
N ASP A 3 16.93 30.64 -39.72
CA ASP A 3 17.29 30.75 -38.29
C ASP A 3 16.06 30.69 -37.36
N TYR A 4 14.93 31.22 -37.82
CA TYR A 4 13.67 31.17 -37.09
C TYR A 4 13.15 29.73 -36.98
N ILE A 5 13.21 28.98 -38.09
CA ILE A 5 12.84 27.55 -38.13
C ILE A 5 13.78 26.74 -37.23
N ARG A 6 15.09 27.00 -37.26
CA ARG A 6 16.07 26.29 -36.43
C ARG A 6 15.85 26.54 -34.94
N LYS A 7 15.56 27.79 -34.56
CA LYS A 7 15.24 28.15 -33.17
C LYS A 7 13.94 27.48 -32.71
N ALA A 8 12.88 27.53 -33.52
CA ALA A 8 11.61 26.88 -33.20
C ALA A 8 11.75 25.36 -32.98
N ILE A 9 12.56 24.69 -33.81
CA ILE A 9 12.85 23.25 -33.66
C ILE A 9 13.64 22.98 -32.37
N SER A 10 14.62 23.83 -32.04
CA SER A 10 15.39 23.72 -30.79
C SER A 10 14.50 23.90 -29.56
N ASP A 11 13.65 24.92 -29.54
CA ASP A 11 12.74 25.21 -28.42
C ASP A 11 11.73 24.08 -28.23
N LEU A 12 11.16 23.56 -29.34
CA LEU A 12 10.24 22.42 -29.30
C LEU A 12 10.93 21.15 -28.75
N SER A 13 12.18 20.89 -29.13
CA SER A 13 12.94 19.73 -28.65
C SER A 13 13.19 19.80 -27.15
N ILE A 14 13.49 20.99 -26.61
CA ILE A 14 13.68 21.21 -25.17
C ILE A 14 12.38 20.94 -24.41
N VAL A 15 11.24 21.43 -24.91
CA VAL A 15 9.93 21.21 -24.30
C VAL A 15 9.56 19.72 -24.28
N ILE A 16 9.78 19.02 -25.39
CA ILE A 16 9.53 17.57 -25.48
C ILE A 16 10.43 16.80 -24.50
N ALA A 17 11.72 17.12 -24.45
CA ALA A 17 12.65 16.48 -23.53
C ALA A 17 12.25 16.70 -22.06
N ALA A 18 11.86 17.92 -21.69
CA ALA A 18 11.39 18.24 -20.35
C ALA A 18 10.12 17.48 -19.99
N LEU A 19 9.17 17.34 -20.92
CA LEU A 19 7.95 16.58 -20.71
C LEU A 19 8.23 15.08 -20.50
N LEU A 20 9.12 14.50 -21.31
CA LEU A 20 9.52 13.09 -21.17
C LEU A 20 10.20 12.83 -19.82
N LEU A 21 11.12 13.71 -19.42
CA LEU A 21 11.75 13.66 -18.09
C LEU A 21 10.72 13.72 -16.97
N ALA A 22 9.75 14.64 -17.05
CA ALA A 22 8.69 14.76 -16.06
C ALA A 22 7.85 13.48 -15.95
N ILE A 23 7.52 12.84 -17.08
CA ILE A 23 6.80 11.56 -17.10
C ILE A 23 7.64 10.45 -16.47
N ILE A 24 8.93 10.36 -16.80
CA ILE A 24 9.83 9.35 -16.22
C ILE A 24 9.92 9.51 -14.71
N PHE A 25 10.14 10.74 -14.22
CA PHE A 25 10.15 11.02 -12.79
C PHE A 25 8.81 10.66 -12.17
N PHE A 26 7.69 11.04 -12.78
CA PHE A 26 6.37 10.69 -12.29
C PHE A 26 6.20 9.16 -12.16
N VAL A 27 6.59 8.38 -13.17
CA VAL A 27 6.50 6.92 -13.12
C VAL A 27 7.40 6.33 -12.03
N ILE A 28 8.65 6.78 -11.92
CA ILE A 28 9.59 6.28 -10.91
C ILE A 28 9.10 6.61 -9.49
N PHE A 29 8.60 7.83 -9.26
CA PHE A 29 8.06 8.24 -7.97
C PHE A 29 6.72 7.58 -7.62
N ASN A 30 5.96 7.12 -8.60
CA ASN A 30 4.70 6.40 -8.38
C ASN A 30 4.83 4.88 -8.47
N TYR A 31 6.03 4.35 -8.70
CA TYR A 31 6.25 2.92 -8.73
C TYR A 31 6.11 2.33 -7.32
N SER A 32 5.02 1.61 -7.09
CA SER A 32 4.76 0.90 -5.84
C SER A 32 5.62 -0.36 -5.78
N SER A 33 6.39 -0.54 -4.71
CA SER A 33 7.16 -1.78 -4.51
C SER A 33 6.24 -2.99 -4.32
N ASN A 34 4.98 -2.76 -3.90
CA ASN A 34 4.00 -3.80 -3.55
C ASN A 34 4.57 -4.89 -2.64
N ARG A 35 5.60 -4.53 -1.87
CA ARG A 35 6.35 -5.45 -1.03
C ARG A 35 5.55 -5.71 0.24
N VAL A 36 5.36 -6.97 0.59
CA VAL A 36 4.84 -7.34 1.90
C VAL A 36 5.93 -7.06 2.93
N ILE A 37 5.69 -6.10 3.83
CA ILE A 37 6.65 -5.71 4.88
C ILE A 37 6.39 -6.45 6.20
N TRP A 38 5.16 -6.90 6.41
CA TRP A 38 4.77 -7.66 7.59
C TRP A 38 3.53 -8.50 7.30
N GLN A 39 3.42 -9.67 7.93
CA GLN A 39 2.29 -10.57 7.73
C GLN A 39 1.99 -11.38 8.99
N SER A 40 0.71 -11.59 9.27
CA SER A 40 0.19 -12.47 10.31
C SER A 40 -0.93 -13.33 9.71
N CYS A 41 -0.86 -14.64 9.91
CA CYS A 41 -1.85 -15.57 9.37
C CYS A 41 -2.79 -16.09 10.46
N LYS A 42 -4.01 -16.42 10.04
CA LYS A 42 -5.05 -16.97 10.91
C LYS A 42 -4.54 -18.23 11.60
N PRO A 43 -4.62 -18.33 12.94
CA PRO A 43 -4.23 -19.54 13.65
C PRO A 43 -5.23 -20.68 13.38
N ALA A 44 -4.79 -21.92 13.58
CA ALA A 44 -5.63 -23.11 13.40
C ALA A 44 -6.83 -23.17 14.38
N THR A 45 -6.77 -22.44 15.50
CA THR A 45 -7.81 -22.37 16.53
C THR A 45 -9.04 -21.56 16.10
N VAL A 46 -8.91 -20.68 15.10
CA VAL A 46 -10.00 -19.82 14.61
C VAL A 46 -10.66 -20.48 13.40
N ASN A 47 -11.97 -20.74 13.49
CA ASN A 47 -12.72 -21.41 12.43
C ASN A 47 -13.76 -20.46 11.82
N TYR A 48 -13.63 -20.20 10.52
CA TYR A 48 -14.57 -19.41 9.73
C TYR A 48 -15.52 -20.27 8.88
N ASN A 49 -15.66 -21.56 9.19
CA ASN A 49 -16.35 -22.55 8.37
C ASN A 49 -15.81 -22.56 6.92
N SER A 50 -14.51 -22.35 6.80
CA SER A 50 -13.77 -22.29 5.56
C SER A 50 -12.45 -23.03 5.73
N SER A 51 -12.11 -23.88 4.76
CA SER A 51 -10.83 -24.61 4.74
C SER A 51 -9.64 -23.71 4.38
N TYR A 52 -9.90 -22.44 4.06
CA TYR A 52 -8.88 -21.52 3.59
C TYR A 52 -8.08 -20.88 4.72
N ASN A 53 -6.79 -20.67 4.44
CA ASN A 53 -5.90 -19.94 5.33
C ASN A 53 -5.79 -18.48 4.90
N TYR A 54 -6.31 -17.58 5.74
CA TYR A 54 -6.28 -16.14 5.52
C TYR A 54 -5.08 -15.54 6.22
N CYS A 55 -4.45 -14.55 5.58
CA CYS A 55 -3.39 -13.78 6.16
C CYS A 55 -3.68 -12.28 6.04
N PHE A 56 -3.40 -11.57 7.11
CA PHE A 56 -3.30 -10.13 7.15
C PHE A 56 -1.87 -9.74 6.80
N SER A 57 -1.73 -8.89 5.81
CA SER A 57 -0.45 -8.42 5.28
C SER A 57 -0.45 -6.92 5.29
N VAL A 58 0.68 -6.33 5.66
CA VAL A 58 0.94 -4.92 5.43
C VAL A 58 1.83 -4.82 4.22
N ILE A 59 1.32 -4.15 3.21
CA ILE A 59 1.95 -4.03 1.90
C ILE A 59 2.38 -2.58 1.72
N GLU A 60 3.61 -2.42 1.29
CA GLU A 60 4.18 -1.14 0.94
C GLU A 60 3.58 -0.66 -0.40
N GLY A 61 2.97 0.52 -0.36
CA GLY A 61 2.38 1.18 -1.52
C GLY A 61 3.33 2.19 -2.17
N GLY A 62 2.76 2.97 -3.07
CA GLY A 62 3.41 4.15 -3.64
C GLY A 62 3.43 5.34 -2.68
N PHE A 63 3.69 6.53 -3.22
CA PHE A 63 3.67 7.76 -2.47
C PHE A 63 2.38 8.55 -2.70
N LYS A 64 1.90 9.20 -1.65
CA LYS A 64 0.84 10.20 -1.72
C LYS A 64 1.43 11.58 -1.52
N LEU A 65 1.18 12.47 -2.47
CA LEU A 65 1.40 13.89 -2.27
C LEU A 65 0.19 14.46 -1.52
N THR A 66 0.42 15.01 -0.34
CA THR A 66 -0.58 15.76 0.42
C THR A 66 -0.32 17.24 0.20
N LEU A 67 -1.36 18.01 -0.15
CA LEU A 67 -1.23 19.44 -0.50
C LEU A 67 -1.09 20.35 0.72
N TYR A 68 -1.49 19.89 1.92
CA TYR A 68 -1.30 20.63 3.16
C TYR A 68 -1.18 19.68 4.37
N PRO A 69 -0.06 19.72 5.12
CA PRO A 69 1.21 20.33 4.74
C PRO A 69 1.75 19.68 3.45
N TYR A 70 2.52 20.43 2.64
CA TYR A 70 3.15 19.87 1.43
C TYR A 70 4.11 18.74 1.82
N GLN A 71 3.64 17.50 1.73
CA GLN A 71 4.37 16.34 2.19
C GLN A 71 4.16 15.17 1.24
N LEU A 72 5.25 14.53 0.87
CA LEU A 72 5.25 13.26 0.19
C LEU A 72 5.34 12.15 1.24
N SER A 73 4.24 11.43 1.46
CA SER A 73 4.17 10.34 2.45
C SER A 73 4.00 9.00 1.75
N ARG A 74 4.69 7.97 2.24
CA ARG A 74 4.48 6.61 1.75
C ARG A 74 3.14 6.08 2.21
N ILE A 75 2.41 5.42 1.30
CA ILE A 75 1.13 4.77 1.57
C ILE A 75 1.39 3.31 1.94
N TYR A 76 0.58 2.76 2.84
CA TYR A 76 0.56 1.34 3.11
C TYR A 76 -0.84 0.80 2.87
N TYR A 77 -0.92 -0.49 2.54
CA TYR A 77 -2.18 -1.20 2.41
C TYR A 77 -2.23 -2.29 3.48
N LEU A 78 -3.32 -2.29 4.25
CA LEU A 78 -3.69 -3.41 5.09
C LEU A 78 -4.51 -4.36 4.21
N PHE A 79 -3.97 -5.53 3.92
CA PHE A 79 -4.57 -6.51 3.04
C PHE A 79 -4.91 -7.77 3.80
N ILE A 80 -6.15 -8.26 3.70
CA ILE A 80 -6.57 -9.56 4.22
C ILE A 80 -6.98 -10.42 3.05
N GLY A 81 -6.28 -11.52 2.83
CA GLY A 81 -6.58 -12.42 1.72
C GLY A 81 -6.04 -13.82 1.93
N LEU A 82 -6.30 -14.67 0.96
CA LEU A 82 -5.83 -16.05 0.94
C LEU A 82 -4.30 -16.09 0.78
N LYS A 83 -3.63 -16.98 1.53
CA LYS A 83 -2.17 -17.12 1.49
C LYS A 83 -1.63 -17.58 0.12
N GLU A 84 -2.41 -18.36 -0.63
CA GLU A 84 -1.89 -19.20 -1.73
C GLU A 84 -2.66 -19.09 -3.06
N THR A 85 -3.51 -18.08 -3.26
CA THR A 85 -4.30 -18.01 -4.51
C THR A 85 -3.92 -16.82 -5.36
N THR A 86 -3.55 -17.08 -6.61
CA THR A 86 -3.58 -16.06 -7.68
C THR A 86 -4.85 -16.33 -8.50
N PRO A 87 -5.81 -15.39 -8.61
CA PRO A 87 -5.81 -14.04 -8.03
C PRO A 87 -6.07 -14.05 -6.51
N ASN A 88 -5.41 -13.14 -5.81
CA ASN A 88 -5.57 -12.94 -4.37
C ASN A 88 -6.96 -12.32 -4.11
N TYR A 89 -7.96 -13.15 -3.87
CA TYR A 89 -9.24 -12.67 -3.34
C TYR A 89 -9.03 -12.18 -1.90
N GLY A 90 -9.52 -10.97 -1.61
CA GLY A 90 -9.34 -10.37 -0.30
C GLY A 90 -9.90 -8.96 -0.20
N HIS A 91 -9.68 -8.36 0.96
CA HIS A 91 -10.03 -6.97 1.27
C HIS A 91 -8.76 -6.16 1.45
N SER A 92 -8.71 -4.96 0.86
CA SER A 92 -7.61 -4.02 1.07
C SER A 92 -8.13 -2.70 1.61
N LYS A 93 -7.37 -2.11 2.53
CA LYS A 93 -7.63 -0.77 3.06
C LYS A 93 -6.35 0.04 3.04
N THR A 94 -6.39 1.21 2.41
CA THR A 94 -5.32 2.20 2.49
C THR A 94 -5.15 2.66 3.94
N TYR A 95 -3.91 2.68 4.41
CA TYR A 95 -3.58 3.03 5.79
C TYR A 95 -2.31 3.89 5.87
N SER A 96 -2.30 4.81 6.82
CA SER A 96 -1.16 5.66 7.14
C SER A 96 -0.81 5.41 8.59
N PHE A 97 0.43 5.01 8.83
CA PHE A 97 0.95 4.74 10.16
C PHE A 97 1.46 6.02 10.81
N THR A 98 1.46 6.04 12.14
CA THR A 98 1.91 7.16 12.98
C THR A 98 3.38 7.03 13.40
N TYR A 99 4.18 6.23 12.69
CA TYR A 99 5.59 6.06 13.03
C TYR A 99 6.36 7.37 12.80
N GLU A 100 6.88 7.94 13.88
CA GLU A 100 7.78 9.10 13.81
C GLU A 100 9.20 8.63 14.07
N GLY A 101 10.10 8.82 13.09
CA GLY A 101 11.54 8.55 13.23
C GLY A 101 11.96 7.07 13.16
N ASP A 102 11.11 6.13 13.55
CA ASP A 102 11.40 4.68 13.43
C ASP A 102 11.35 4.21 11.96
N LYS A 103 12.07 3.13 11.64
CA LYS A 103 11.81 2.39 10.39
C LYS A 103 10.46 1.70 10.51
N ILE A 104 9.61 1.79 9.48
CA ILE A 104 8.28 1.18 9.48
C ILE A 104 8.34 -0.31 9.84
N GLU A 105 9.36 -1.03 9.37
CA GLU A 105 9.55 -2.46 9.65
C GLU A 105 9.73 -2.75 11.14
N ASP A 106 10.34 -1.84 11.89
CA ASP A 106 10.54 -2.01 13.33
C ASP A 106 9.33 -1.50 14.12
N TYR A 107 8.69 -0.45 13.64
CA TYR A 107 7.44 0.05 14.20
C TYR A 107 6.30 -0.98 14.11
N ILE A 108 6.15 -1.64 12.95
CA ILE A 108 5.05 -2.57 12.74
C ILE A 108 5.18 -3.86 13.54
N LYS A 109 6.41 -4.29 13.85
CA LYS A 109 6.66 -5.43 14.75
C LYS A 109 6.14 -5.21 16.17
N LYS A 110 5.98 -3.95 16.59
CA LYS A 110 5.38 -3.58 17.89
C LYS A 110 3.85 -3.60 17.87
N SER A 111 3.25 -3.65 16.67
CA SER A 111 1.80 -3.75 16.48
C SER A 111 1.33 -5.18 16.70
N GLN A 112 0.04 -5.36 17.00
CA GLN A 112 -0.55 -6.65 17.32
C GLN A 112 -1.69 -6.99 16.37
N VAL A 113 -1.83 -8.29 16.08
CA VAL A 113 -2.97 -8.83 15.36
C VAL A 113 -3.58 -9.95 16.17
N THR A 114 -4.88 -9.82 16.43
CA THR A 114 -5.68 -10.84 17.09
C THR A 114 -6.73 -11.35 16.12
N TRP A 115 -6.76 -12.67 15.94
CA TRP A 115 -7.79 -13.34 15.17
C TRP A 115 -8.80 -13.97 16.13
N ASP A 116 -10.09 -13.81 15.85
CA ASP A 116 -11.16 -14.50 16.54
C ASP A 116 -12.21 -15.00 15.54
N ASN A 117 -13.29 -15.63 16.02
CA ASN A 117 -14.34 -16.19 15.16
C ASN A 117 -15.23 -15.14 14.48
N ASN A 118 -15.11 -13.85 14.82
CA ASN A 118 -15.83 -12.74 14.22
C ASN A 118 -14.98 -11.99 13.19
N GLY A 119 -13.66 -12.06 13.28
CA GLY A 119 -12.76 -11.43 12.33
C GLY A 119 -11.34 -11.23 12.85
N LEU A 120 -10.74 -10.12 12.45
CA LEU A 120 -9.39 -9.73 12.81
C LEU A 120 -9.39 -8.34 13.42
N THR A 121 -8.68 -8.18 14.53
CA THR A 121 -8.35 -6.87 15.09
C THR A 121 -6.87 -6.60 14.89
N PHE A 122 -6.55 -5.51 14.21
CA PHE A 122 -5.21 -4.94 14.13
C PHE A 122 -5.10 -3.78 15.13
N VAL A 123 -4.12 -3.84 16.03
CA VAL A 123 -3.79 -2.77 16.96
C VAL A 123 -2.41 -2.23 16.60
N GLU A 124 -2.37 -1.01 16.09
CA GLU A 124 -1.14 -0.28 15.82
C GLU A 124 -0.37 -0.04 17.13
N SER A 125 0.96 0.07 17.05
CA SER A 125 1.81 0.40 18.21
C SER A 125 1.41 1.72 18.91
N SER A 126 0.75 2.65 18.22
CA SER A 126 0.21 3.89 18.78
C SER A 126 -1.06 3.69 19.63
N GLY A 127 -1.66 2.50 19.59
CA GLY A 127 -2.93 2.17 20.24
C GLY A 127 -4.15 2.28 19.32
N HIS A 128 -4.01 2.77 18.09
CA HIS A 128 -5.11 2.76 17.12
C HIS A 128 -5.53 1.34 16.78
N SER A 129 -6.83 1.06 16.89
CA SER A 129 -7.39 -0.26 16.63
C SER A 129 -8.29 -0.25 15.40
N LEU A 130 -8.16 -1.27 14.57
CA LEU A 130 -8.98 -1.52 13.40
C LEU A 130 -9.52 -2.94 13.46
N PHE A 131 -10.86 -3.05 13.53
CA PHE A 131 -11.54 -4.31 13.39
C PHE A 131 -11.97 -4.55 11.94
N PHE A 132 -11.66 -5.74 11.44
CA PHE A 132 -12.04 -6.25 10.14
C PHE A 132 -12.96 -7.45 10.34
N PRO A 133 -14.29 -7.28 10.22
CA PRO A 133 -15.21 -8.40 10.29
C PRO A 133 -14.93 -9.43 9.18
N LYS A 134 -15.08 -10.71 9.50
CA LYS A 134 -14.79 -11.81 8.57
C LYS A 134 -15.62 -11.73 7.29
N GLU A 135 -16.83 -11.19 7.38
CA GLU A 135 -17.74 -11.00 6.25
C GLU A 135 -17.12 -10.13 5.14
N LEU A 136 -16.17 -9.24 5.48
CA LEU A 136 -15.50 -8.38 4.48
C LEU A 136 -14.50 -9.13 3.60
N PHE A 137 -13.94 -10.24 4.07
CA PHE A 137 -12.82 -10.91 3.39
C PHE A 137 -13.05 -12.39 3.10
N LEU A 138 -14.07 -13.02 3.71
CA LEU A 138 -14.47 -14.39 3.36
C LEU A 138 -15.14 -14.47 1.98
N GLY A 139 -15.60 -13.34 1.44
CA GLY A 139 -16.40 -13.26 0.24
C GLY A 139 -17.80 -13.81 0.47
N VAL A 140 -18.80 -13.13 -0.10
CA VAL A 140 -20.16 -13.65 -0.10
C VAL A 140 -20.17 -14.91 -0.96
N ARG A 141 -20.49 -16.06 -0.35
CA ARG A 141 -20.91 -17.26 -1.09
C ARG A 141 -22.39 -17.16 -1.39
#